data_AF-A0A7J6HSD6-F1
#
_entry.id   AF-A0A7J6HSD6-F1
#
_cell.length_a   1.000
_cell.length_b   1.000
_cell.length_c   1.000
_cell.angle_alpha   90.00
_cell.angle_beta   90.00
_cell.angle_gamma   90.00
#
_symmetry.space_group_name_H-M   'P 1'
#
loop_
_entity.id
_entity.type
_entity.pdbx_description
1 polymer ?
#
loop_
_entity_poly.entity_id
_entity_poly.type
_entity_poly.pdbx_seq_one_letter_code
_entity_poly.pdbx_strand_id
1 'polypeptide(L)'
;MMKMKMVMLWLLFIVSSISSGSSTRGLPRLEQAAKEDGSLSILVLGDWGRRGHYNQSQVAYQMGIIGEKLDIDFVISTGDNFYESGLKGVDDPAFQESFTNIYTAPSLQKPWYTVLGNHDYRGDVEAQLSPVLRKLDSKWICMRSFIVDTEIAEFFFVDTTPFVDKYFLEPKDDENNVDVYMNGHDHCLQHITSMESPIQFFTSGGGSKAWRGEISWWNPNEMKFYYDGQGFMSAHFTSTHAHFQFYDIFGNMGIIGEKLEIEFVISTGDNFYEDGLTGVNDTAFYESFSNIYTAPTLQKQWYIVLGNHDYRGNALAQLSSVLKKKDRRWLCLRSFIVQAEIVDIFFVDTTPFVDKYFTNPGDQTYDWRGVLPRTSYISKQLKELDSALKHSTAKWKIVVGHHTIKSAGYHGNTEELESQLLPVLEANNVDFYVNGHDHCLEHIVDTKSQIQFLTSGGGSKAWRGDIKEWNQEELKLYYDGQGFMSMEITETVANFSFYDIFGNVLHKHSLYKNLHSSM
;
A
#
# COMPACT_ATOMS: atom_id res chain seq x y z
N MET A 1 -38.91 35.50 -15.96
CA MET A 1 -38.61 35.05 -17.33
C MET A 1 -37.12 34.74 -17.42
N MET A 2 -36.82 33.48 -17.78
CA MET A 2 -35.57 32.88 -18.25
C MET A 2 -34.21 33.31 -17.64
N LYS A 3 -33.69 32.41 -16.80
CA LYS A 3 -32.26 32.10 -16.68
C LYS A 3 -31.76 31.55 -18.02
N MET A 4 -30.69 32.12 -18.57
CA MET A 4 -29.96 31.53 -19.70
C MET A 4 -28.62 31.01 -19.16
N LYS A 5 -28.45 29.68 -19.21
CA LYS A 5 -27.20 28.99 -18.89
C LYS A 5 -26.18 29.33 -19.99
N MET A 6 -25.11 30.04 -19.67
CA MET A 6 -23.91 30.08 -20.51
C MET A 6 -23.14 28.79 -20.28
N VAL A 7 -23.13 27.93 -21.29
CA VAL A 7 -22.19 26.81 -21.41
C VAL A 7 -20.89 27.43 -21.92
N MET A 8 -19.85 27.45 -21.09
CA MET A 8 -18.52 27.93 -21.47
C MET A 8 -17.76 26.76 -22.10
N LEU A 9 -17.79 26.66 -23.43
CA LEU A 9 -16.90 25.78 -24.19
C LEU A 9 -15.49 26.39 -24.15
N TRP A 10 -14.56 25.74 -23.46
CA TRP A 10 -13.14 26.03 -23.59
C TRP A 10 -12.62 25.44 -24.91
N LEU A 11 -12.48 26.27 -25.93
CA LEU A 11 -11.71 25.95 -27.14
C LEU A 11 -10.27 26.43 -26.92
N LEU A 12 -9.37 25.51 -26.60
CA LEU A 12 -7.92 25.73 -26.64
C LEU A 12 -7.51 25.96 -28.10
N PHE A 13 -7.26 27.22 -28.47
CA PHE A 13 -6.58 27.58 -29.71
C PHE A 13 -5.07 27.56 -29.49
N ILE A 14 -4.38 26.53 -29.99
CA ILE A 14 -2.93 26.56 -30.16
C ILE A 14 -2.65 27.33 -31.46
N VAL A 15 -2.13 28.56 -31.34
CA VAL A 15 -1.70 29.35 -32.48
C VAL A 15 -0.28 28.93 -32.86
N SER A 16 -0.11 28.16 -33.93
CA SER A 16 1.20 27.87 -34.51
C SER A 16 1.58 28.98 -35.51
N SER A 17 2.34 29.99 -35.06
CA SER A 17 3.00 30.92 -35.98
C SER A 17 4.36 30.36 -36.41
N ILE A 18 4.45 29.85 -37.64
CA ILE A 18 5.72 29.44 -38.25
C ILE A 18 6.27 30.62 -39.06
N SER A 19 7.22 31.37 -38.49
CA SER A 19 8.07 32.30 -39.23
C SER A 19 9.33 31.58 -39.73
N SER A 20 9.57 31.63 -41.03
CA SER A 20 10.74 31.07 -41.70
C SER A 20 11.97 31.98 -41.54
N GLY A 21 12.98 31.50 -40.79
CA GLY A 21 14.33 32.06 -40.68
C GLY A 21 15.28 31.03 -40.06
N SER A 22 16.46 30.83 -40.65
CA SER A 22 17.41 29.76 -40.32
C SER A 22 18.25 30.05 -39.06
N SER A 23 18.42 28.99 -38.25
CA SER A 23 19.54 28.65 -37.32
C SER A 23 19.92 29.72 -36.28
N THR A 24 19.53 29.63 -35.01
CA THR A 24 19.56 28.47 -34.10
C THR A 24 18.18 28.19 -33.48
N ARG A 25 17.51 27.08 -33.81
CA ARG A 25 16.29 26.71 -33.07
C ARG A 25 16.73 26.08 -31.75
N GLY A 26 16.52 26.79 -30.64
CA GLY A 26 16.52 26.19 -29.32
C GLY A 26 15.49 25.06 -29.21
N LEU A 27 15.47 24.36 -28.08
CA LEU A 27 14.51 23.29 -27.83
C LEU A 27 13.07 23.76 -28.09
N PRO A 28 12.21 22.96 -28.76
CA PRO A 28 10.78 23.25 -28.86
C PRO A 28 10.19 23.51 -27.48
N ARG A 29 9.38 24.57 -27.34
CA ARG A 29 8.77 24.96 -26.07
C ARG A 29 7.26 24.84 -26.16
N LEU A 30 6.67 24.21 -25.14
CA LEU A 30 5.24 24.04 -24.94
C LEU A 30 4.85 24.81 -23.67
N GLU A 31 3.72 25.50 -23.72
CA GLU A 31 3.19 26.26 -22.59
C GLU A 31 2.09 25.45 -21.90
N GLN A 32 2.15 25.34 -20.57
CA GLN A 32 1.19 24.62 -19.74
C GLN A 32 0.99 25.38 -18.43
N ALA A 33 0.02 26.30 -18.39
CA ALA A 33 -0.23 27.13 -17.21
C ALA A 33 -0.42 26.29 -15.93
N ALA A 34 0.14 26.79 -14.83
CA ALA A 34 -0.15 26.30 -13.48
C ALA A 34 -1.63 26.54 -13.11
N LYS A 35 -2.06 25.94 -12.01
CA LYS A 35 -3.40 26.15 -11.47
C LYS A 35 -3.60 27.59 -10.99
N GLU A 36 -4.86 28.01 -10.88
CA GLU A 36 -5.22 29.35 -10.39
C GLU A 36 -4.65 29.66 -8.99
N ASP A 37 -4.37 28.63 -8.19
CA ASP A 37 -3.77 28.76 -6.86
C ASP A 37 -2.23 28.86 -6.87
N GLY A 38 -1.61 28.88 -8.07
CA GLY A 38 -0.16 28.96 -8.24
C GLY A 38 0.56 27.65 -7.94
N SER A 39 -0.15 26.52 -7.97
CA SER A 39 0.42 25.18 -7.78
C SER A 39 0.38 24.33 -9.05
N LEU A 40 1.19 23.28 -9.07
CA LEU A 40 1.25 22.29 -10.14
C LEU A 40 1.34 20.88 -9.54
N SER A 41 0.50 19.95 -10.00
CA SER A 41 0.49 18.54 -9.58
C SER A 41 0.68 17.63 -10.78
N ILE A 42 1.72 16.78 -10.75
CA ILE A 42 2.03 15.88 -11.88
C ILE A 42 2.27 14.44 -11.40
N LEU A 43 2.08 13.49 -12.33
CA LEU A 43 2.54 12.11 -12.18
C LEU A 43 3.72 11.84 -13.11
N VAL A 44 4.65 10.99 -12.68
CA VAL A 44 5.82 10.60 -13.46
C VAL A 44 5.88 9.07 -13.59
N LEU A 45 6.12 8.57 -14.80
CA LEU A 45 6.18 7.13 -15.11
C LEU A 45 7.25 6.81 -16.17
N GLY A 46 8.10 5.83 -15.89
CA GLY A 46 9.01 5.23 -16.87
C GLY A 46 8.76 3.72 -17.03
N ASP A 47 9.42 3.13 -18.02
CA ASP A 47 9.58 1.70 -18.18
C ASP A 47 8.27 0.90 -18.21
N TRP A 48 7.45 1.20 -19.21
CA TRP A 48 6.05 0.79 -19.28
C TRP A 48 5.65 0.25 -20.66
N GLY A 49 4.35 0.00 -20.84
CA GLY A 49 3.79 -0.40 -22.12
C GLY A 49 3.94 -1.89 -22.46
N ARG A 50 3.28 -2.74 -21.68
CA ARG A 50 3.28 -4.20 -21.80
C ARG A 50 1.87 -4.77 -21.97
N ARG A 51 0.97 -4.04 -22.65
CA ARG A 51 -0.42 -4.45 -22.92
C ARG A 51 -1.22 -4.82 -21.67
N GLY A 52 -0.97 -4.10 -20.57
CA GLY A 52 -1.59 -4.35 -19.26
C GLY A 52 -0.92 -5.46 -18.43
N HIS A 53 0.02 -6.21 -19.01
CA HIS A 53 0.75 -7.25 -18.28
C HIS A 53 1.81 -6.68 -17.34
N TYR A 54 2.37 -7.55 -16.49
CA TYR A 54 3.37 -7.19 -15.47
C TYR A 54 2.88 -6.07 -14.54
N ASN A 55 1.63 -6.13 -14.09
CA ASN A 55 1.01 -5.13 -13.24
C ASN A 55 0.87 -3.71 -13.85
N GLN A 56 1.09 -3.53 -15.16
CA GLN A 56 0.89 -2.24 -15.81
C GLN A 56 -0.54 -1.71 -15.60
N SER A 57 -1.56 -2.58 -15.69
CA SER A 57 -2.95 -2.19 -15.44
C SER A 57 -3.19 -1.76 -13.99
N GLN A 58 -2.50 -2.37 -13.03
CA GLN A 58 -2.59 -2.04 -11.61
C GLN A 58 -1.91 -0.70 -11.31
N VAL A 59 -0.76 -0.42 -11.94
CA VAL A 59 -0.12 0.90 -11.89
C VAL A 59 -1.05 1.95 -12.48
N ALA A 60 -1.65 1.69 -13.65
CA ALA A 60 -2.61 2.60 -14.27
C ALA A 60 -3.84 2.88 -13.38
N TYR A 61 -4.35 1.86 -12.69
CA TYR A 61 -5.45 1.99 -11.73
C TYR A 61 -5.07 2.92 -10.56
N GLN A 62 -3.92 2.70 -9.93
CA GLN A 62 -3.44 3.56 -8.84
C GLN A 62 -3.12 4.98 -9.30
N MET A 63 -2.52 5.14 -10.48
CA MET A 63 -2.34 6.46 -11.11
C MET A 63 -3.69 7.16 -11.31
N GLY A 64 -4.75 6.44 -11.64
CA GLY A 64 -6.11 6.99 -11.74
C GLY A 64 -6.62 7.57 -10.42
N ILE A 65 -6.51 6.80 -9.33
CA ILE A 65 -6.93 7.21 -7.98
C ILE A 65 -6.12 8.42 -7.51
N ILE A 66 -4.79 8.35 -7.60
CA ILE A 66 -3.90 9.43 -7.15
C ILE A 66 -4.06 10.66 -8.05
N GLY A 67 -4.21 10.47 -9.35
CA GLY A 67 -4.47 11.55 -10.31
C GLY A 67 -5.73 12.33 -9.99
N GLU A 68 -6.79 11.64 -9.56
CA GLU A 68 -8.04 12.28 -9.12
C GLU A 68 -7.84 13.02 -7.79
N LYS A 69 -7.19 12.38 -6.82
CA LYS A 69 -6.93 12.96 -5.50
C LYS A 69 -6.08 14.22 -5.56
N LEU A 70 -5.07 14.26 -6.43
CA LEU A 70 -4.15 15.39 -6.57
C LEU A 70 -4.63 16.44 -7.58
N ASP A 71 -5.72 16.15 -8.30
CA ASP A 71 -6.22 16.92 -9.45
C ASP A 71 -5.08 17.27 -10.42
N ILE A 72 -4.48 16.26 -11.03
CA ILE A 72 -3.23 16.45 -11.78
C ILE A 72 -3.42 17.29 -13.05
N ASP A 73 -2.36 18.01 -13.41
CA ASP A 73 -2.29 18.87 -14.60
C ASP A 73 -1.88 18.07 -15.84
N PHE A 74 -0.87 17.22 -15.70
CA PHE A 74 -0.36 16.35 -16.76
C PHE A 74 0.46 15.17 -16.22
N VAL A 75 0.81 14.26 -17.12
CA VAL A 75 1.70 13.12 -16.86
C VAL A 75 3.02 13.30 -17.62
N ILE A 76 4.13 13.01 -16.95
CA ILE A 76 5.47 12.93 -17.54
C ILE A 76 5.79 11.45 -17.76
N SER A 77 6.21 11.10 -18.98
CA SER A 77 6.84 9.83 -19.23
C SER A 77 8.32 9.98 -19.57
N THR A 78 9.16 9.28 -18.80
CA THR A 78 10.62 9.36 -18.88
C THR A 78 11.24 8.42 -19.92
N GLY A 79 10.43 7.79 -20.76
CA GLY A 79 10.88 6.87 -21.81
C GLY A 79 10.69 5.40 -21.48
N ASP A 80 11.14 4.56 -22.40
CA ASP A 80 10.89 3.12 -22.43
C ASP A 80 9.38 2.82 -22.43
N ASN A 81 8.72 3.40 -23.44
CA ASN A 81 7.26 3.53 -23.48
C ASN A 81 6.55 2.25 -23.94
N PHE A 82 7.18 1.46 -24.80
CA PHE A 82 6.59 0.24 -25.35
C PHE A 82 7.59 -0.92 -25.31
N TYR A 83 7.43 -1.79 -24.32
CA TYR A 83 8.27 -2.97 -24.19
C TYR A 83 7.80 -4.14 -25.07
N GLU A 84 8.71 -5.02 -25.53
CA GLU A 84 10.15 -5.04 -25.21
C GLU A 84 11.05 -4.28 -26.21
N SER A 85 10.51 -3.84 -27.36
CA SER A 85 11.29 -3.26 -28.46
C SER A 85 10.57 -2.16 -29.24
N GLY A 86 9.97 -1.18 -28.54
CA GLY A 86 9.28 -0.05 -29.16
C GLY A 86 8.06 -0.45 -30.02
N LEU A 87 7.47 0.55 -30.69
CA LEU A 87 6.47 0.31 -31.73
C LEU A 87 7.13 -0.10 -33.05
N LYS A 88 6.43 -0.83 -33.92
CA LYS A 88 6.93 -1.20 -35.27
C LYS A 88 6.51 -0.22 -36.37
N GLY A 89 5.67 0.75 -36.05
CA GLY A 89 5.08 1.71 -36.98
C GLY A 89 3.89 2.44 -36.36
N VAL A 90 3.34 3.43 -37.06
CA VAL A 90 2.21 4.24 -36.57
C VAL A 90 0.90 3.46 -36.40
N ASP A 91 0.80 2.30 -37.06
CA ASP A 91 -0.37 1.41 -37.01
C ASP A 91 -0.16 0.21 -36.06
N ASP A 92 0.91 0.21 -35.26
CA ASP A 92 1.18 -0.89 -34.32
C ASP A 92 0.09 -0.95 -33.23
N PRO A 93 -0.62 -2.07 -33.06
CA PRO A 93 -1.67 -2.21 -32.05
C PRO A 93 -1.15 -2.01 -30.62
N ALA A 94 0.15 -2.17 -30.38
CA ALA A 94 0.75 -1.91 -29.08
C ALA A 94 0.49 -0.49 -28.58
N PHE A 95 0.33 0.50 -29.46
CA PHE A 95 -0.06 1.86 -29.02
C PHE A 95 -1.41 1.84 -28.30
N GLN A 96 -2.43 1.21 -28.89
CA GLN A 96 -3.74 1.13 -28.25
C GLN A 96 -3.74 0.18 -27.06
N GLU A 97 -3.16 -1.00 -27.22
CA GLU A 97 -3.18 -2.07 -26.21
C GLU A 97 -2.37 -1.72 -24.96
N SER A 98 -1.29 -0.93 -25.10
CA SER A 98 -0.38 -0.59 -24.00
C SER A 98 -0.56 0.83 -23.46
N PHE A 99 -1.18 1.74 -24.20
CA PHE A 99 -1.40 3.13 -23.75
C PHE A 99 -2.89 3.47 -23.67
N THR A 100 -3.58 3.59 -24.80
CA THR A 100 -4.96 4.11 -24.86
C THR A 100 -5.93 3.28 -24.01
N ASN A 101 -5.86 1.95 -24.11
CA ASN A 101 -6.78 1.05 -23.41
C ASN A 101 -6.39 0.76 -21.97
N ILE A 102 -5.20 1.22 -21.53
CA ILE A 102 -4.68 0.99 -20.18
C ILE A 102 -4.95 2.20 -19.29
N TYR A 103 -4.56 3.41 -19.74
CA TYR A 103 -4.67 4.64 -18.96
C TYR A 103 -6.00 5.35 -19.24
N THR A 104 -7.10 4.69 -18.84
CA THR A 104 -8.49 5.09 -19.15
C THR A 104 -9.17 5.94 -18.06
N ALA A 105 -8.58 6.03 -16.86
CA ALA A 105 -9.15 6.80 -15.76
C ALA A 105 -9.38 8.28 -16.16
N PRO A 106 -10.51 8.90 -15.76
CA PRO A 106 -10.83 10.29 -16.12
C PRO A 106 -9.72 11.28 -15.74
N SER A 107 -9.11 11.10 -14.57
CA SER A 107 -8.00 11.91 -14.06
C SER A 107 -6.73 11.81 -14.92
N LEU A 108 -6.57 10.74 -15.70
CA LEU A 108 -5.46 10.52 -16.61
C LEU A 108 -5.75 11.01 -18.04
N GLN A 109 -6.95 11.53 -18.32
CA GLN A 109 -7.30 12.12 -19.62
C GLN A 109 -6.75 13.55 -19.76
N LYS A 110 -5.46 13.68 -19.49
CA LYS A 110 -4.65 14.91 -19.48
C LYS A 110 -3.51 14.78 -20.50
N PRO A 111 -2.74 15.83 -20.80
CA PRO A 111 -1.54 15.70 -21.63
C PRO A 111 -0.53 14.72 -21.02
N TRP A 112 0.11 13.90 -21.87
CA TRP A 112 1.23 13.03 -21.54
C TRP A 112 2.45 13.53 -22.32
N TYR A 113 3.38 14.15 -21.60
CA TYR A 113 4.65 14.62 -22.15
C TYR A 113 5.68 13.50 -22.04
N THR A 114 6.13 13.01 -23.19
CA THR A 114 6.88 11.75 -23.29
C THR A 114 8.20 11.95 -24.02
N VAL A 115 9.28 11.38 -23.49
CA VAL A 115 10.55 11.19 -24.20
C VAL A 115 10.77 9.71 -24.55
N LEU A 116 11.82 9.42 -25.30
CA LEU A 116 12.19 8.08 -25.73
C LEU A 116 13.20 7.47 -24.75
N GLY A 117 13.15 6.16 -24.59
CA GLY A 117 14.19 5.38 -23.92
C GLY A 117 14.87 4.37 -24.85
N ASN A 118 15.87 3.66 -24.36
CA ASN A 118 16.67 2.75 -25.18
C ASN A 118 15.87 1.55 -25.71
N HIS A 119 14.80 1.11 -25.04
CA HIS A 119 13.90 0.08 -25.55
C HIS A 119 13.04 0.58 -26.72
N ASP A 120 12.67 1.87 -26.74
CA ASP A 120 11.96 2.50 -27.85
C ASP A 120 12.80 2.53 -29.12
N TYR A 121 14.11 2.75 -28.97
CA TYR A 121 15.10 2.73 -30.05
C TYR A 121 15.32 1.36 -30.71
N ARG A 122 14.78 0.28 -30.12
CA ARG A 122 14.80 -1.05 -30.76
C ARG A 122 13.68 -1.21 -31.79
N GLY A 123 12.71 -0.30 -31.79
CA GLY A 123 11.60 -0.23 -32.74
C GLY A 123 11.70 0.98 -33.67
N ASP A 124 10.56 1.36 -34.23
CA ASP A 124 10.38 2.58 -35.02
C ASP A 124 10.15 3.79 -34.11
N VAL A 125 11.24 4.52 -33.88
CA VAL A 125 11.22 5.77 -33.11
C VAL A 125 10.38 6.86 -33.79
N GLU A 126 10.41 6.94 -35.12
CA GLU A 126 9.69 7.98 -35.87
C GLU A 126 8.18 7.76 -35.79
N ALA A 127 7.73 6.51 -35.57
CA ALA A 127 6.33 6.23 -35.25
C ALA A 127 5.90 6.89 -33.94
N GLN A 128 6.71 6.79 -32.88
CA GLN A 128 6.40 7.38 -31.56
C GLN A 128 6.37 8.92 -31.60
N LEU A 129 7.23 9.52 -32.41
CA LEU A 129 7.30 10.97 -32.66
C LEU A 129 6.23 11.48 -33.63
N SER A 130 5.54 10.56 -34.31
CA SER A 130 4.62 10.92 -35.38
C SER A 130 3.37 11.62 -34.83
N PRO A 131 2.93 12.74 -35.44
CA PRO A 131 1.66 13.37 -35.10
C PRO A 131 0.45 12.47 -35.37
N VAL A 132 0.63 11.32 -36.06
CA VAL A 132 -0.43 10.31 -36.23
C VAL A 132 -0.85 9.72 -34.88
N LEU A 133 0.10 9.38 -34.00
CA LEU A 133 -0.25 8.80 -32.68
C LEU A 133 -1.03 9.79 -31.81
N ARG A 134 -0.65 11.09 -31.86
CA ARG A 134 -1.40 12.16 -31.20
C ARG A 134 -2.82 12.35 -31.76
N LYS A 135 -3.05 12.02 -33.03
CA LYS A 135 -4.40 12.03 -33.62
C LYS A 135 -5.23 10.81 -33.19
N LEU A 136 -4.57 9.67 -32.94
CA LEU A 136 -5.22 8.47 -32.42
C LEU A 136 -5.62 8.65 -30.95
N ASP A 137 -4.73 9.25 -30.15
CA ASP A 137 -5.00 9.62 -28.76
C ASP A 137 -4.38 10.99 -28.46
N SER A 138 -5.24 11.98 -28.23
CA SER A 138 -4.83 13.38 -28.05
C SER A 138 -3.95 13.63 -26.83
N LYS A 139 -3.92 12.68 -25.89
CA LYS A 139 -3.06 12.73 -24.70
C LYS A 139 -1.58 12.61 -25.09
N TRP A 140 -1.26 11.88 -26.15
CA TRP A 140 0.11 11.55 -26.52
C TRP A 140 0.89 12.74 -27.10
N ILE A 141 1.92 13.19 -26.38
CA ILE A 141 2.85 14.25 -26.83
C ILE A 141 4.28 13.74 -26.64
N CYS A 142 4.83 13.11 -27.68
CA CYS A 142 6.19 12.60 -27.66
C CYS A 142 7.12 13.44 -28.57
N MET A 143 8.24 13.87 -28.02
CA MET A 143 9.32 14.55 -28.75
C MET A 143 10.66 14.10 -28.16
N ARG A 144 11.76 14.25 -28.92
CA ARG A 144 13.11 13.85 -28.46
C ARG A 144 13.56 14.69 -27.27
N SER A 145 13.71 15.99 -27.49
CA SER A 145 14.02 16.93 -26.42
C SER A 145 13.23 18.21 -26.60
N PHE A 146 12.62 18.69 -25.53
CA PHE A 146 11.71 19.84 -25.54
C PHE A 146 11.55 20.42 -24.14
N ILE A 147 10.96 21.61 -24.05
CA ILE A 147 10.69 22.31 -22.80
C ILE A 147 9.18 22.39 -22.62
N VAL A 148 8.70 22.10 -21.42
CA VAL A 148 7.36 22.48 -20.98
C VAL A 148 7.51 23.57 -19.93
N ASP A 149 7.08 24.79 -20.25
CA ASP A 149 7.04 25.91 -19.32
C ASP A 149 5.67 25.94 -18.63
N THR A 150 5.68 26.01 -17.30
CA THR A 150 4.48 26.06 -16.47
C THR A 150 4.32 27.34 -15.66
N GLU A 151 5.08 28.38 -16.00
CA GLU A 151 5.20 29.65 -15.27
C GLU A 151 5.93 29.52 -13.92
N ILE A 152 5.70 28.43 -13.18
CA ILE A 152 6.30 28.19 -11.86
C ILE A 152 7.44 27.15 -11.90
N ALA A 153 7.52 26.35 -12.97
CA ALA A 153 8.57 25.37 -13.21
C ALA A 153 8.77 25.14 -14.71
N GLU A 154 10.03 24.97 -15.13
CA GLU A 154 10.40 24.58 -16.50
C GLU A 154 10.86 23.12 -16.49
N PHE A 155 10.19 22.29 -17.28
CA PHE A 155 10.55 20.88 -17.43
C PHE A 155 11.35 20.71 -18.72
N PHE A 156 12.61 20.30 -18.59
CA PHE A 156 13.49 19.99 -19.70
C PHE A 156 13.45 18.48 -19.95
N PHE A 157 12.74 18.11 -21.02
CA PHE A 157 12.67 16.73 -21.50
C PHE A 157 13.87 16.46 -22.38
N VAL A 158 14.64 15.42 -22.06
CA VAL A 158 15.86 15.06 -22.77
C VAL A 158 15.83 13.58 -23.11
N ASP A 159 15.90 13.26 -24.39
CA ASP A 159 16.20 11.91 -24.88
C ASP A 159 17.67 11.62 -24.56
N THR A 160 17.88 10.83 -23.51
CA THR A 160 19.22 10.51 -23.00
C THR A 160 19.88 9.37 -23.77
N THR A 161 19.12 8.60 -24.57
CA THR A 161 19.62 7.42 -25.28
C THR A 161 20.84 7.74 -26.18
N PRO A 162 20.87 8.86 -26.94
CA PRO A 162 22.03 9.24 -27.73
C PRO A 162 23.29 9.60 -26.93
N PHE A 163 23.17 9.91 -25.63
CA PHE A 163 24.28 10.32 -24.76
C PHE A 163 24.98 9.17 -24.04
N VAL A 164 24.41 7.95 -24.09
CA VAL A 164 24.99 6.80 -23.41
C VAL A 164 26.04 6.14 -24.32
N ASP A 165 27.32 6.37 -24.02
CA ASP A 165 28.45 5.88 -24.84
C ASP A 165 28.50 4.38 -25.01
N LYS A 166 27.95 3.62 -24.06
CA LYS A 166 27.80 2.16 -24.19
C LYS A 166 27.02 1.79 -25.46
N TYR A 167 26.24 2.73 -26.02
CA TYR A 167 25.53 2.59 -27.28
C TYR A 167 26.28 3.19 -28.49
N PHE A 168 27.25 4.11 -28.32
CA PHE A 168 27.83 4.87 -29.44
C PHE A 168 29.33 5.31 -29.37
N LEU A 169 30.03 5.21 -28.22
CA LEU A 169 31.41 5.64 -27.88
C LEU A 169 31.69 7.17 -27.72
N GLU A 170 32.27 7.49 -26.54
CA GLU A 170 32.87 8.72 -25.93
C GLU A 170 31.99 9.95 -25.55
N PRO A 171 32.02 10.43 -24.27
CA PRO A 171 31.18 11.54 -23.82
C PRO A 171 31.95 12.86 -23.71
N LYS A 172 31.20 13.97 -23.72
CA LYS A 172 31.64 15.27 -23.23
C LYS A 172 30.61 15.84 -22.25
N ASP A 173 31.10 16.27 -21.10
CA ASP A 173 30.33 17.00 -20.09
C ASP A 173 30.08 18.45 -20.52
N ASP A 174 28.88 18.95 -20.24
CA ASP A 174 28.61 20.38 -20.06
C ASP A 174 27.78 20.56 -18.79
N GLU A 175 28.28 21.42 -17.89
CA GLU A 175 27.64 21.83 -16.64
C GLU A 175 26.44 22.75 -16.94
N ASN A 176 25.24 22.34 -16.54
CA ASN A 176 24.06 23.20 -16.47
C ASN A 176 23.37 23.10 -15.10
N ASN A 177 22.79 24.22 -14.69
CA ASN A 177 22.16 24.43 -13.38
C ASN A 177 20.77 23.75 -13.34
N VAL A 178 20.74 22.46 -13.00
CA VAL A 178 19.52 21.65 -12.81
C VAL A 178 19.27 21.50 -11.32
N ASP A 179 18.01 21.59 -10.87
CA ASP A 179 17.67 21.36 -9.45
C ASP A 179 17.28 19.89 -9.18
N VAL A 180 16.58 19.27 -10.14
CA VAL A 180 16.05 17.90 -10.04
C VAL A 180 16.23 17.16 -11.36
N TYR A 181 16.77 15.94 -11.29
CA TYR A 181 16.85 14.99 -12.41
C TYR A 181 15.92 13.81 -12.16
N MET A 182 15.07 13.48 -13.14
CA MET A 182 14.13 12.35 -13.06
C MET A 182 14.36 11.36 -14.19
N ASN A 183 14.36 10.06 -13.89
CA ASN A 183 14.53 9.01 -14.89
C ASN A 183 13.65 7.78 -14.63
N GLY A 184 13.58 6.88 -15.61
CA GLY A 184 12.87 5.59 -15.51
C GLY A 184 13.79 4.36 -15.41
N HIS A 185 15.09 4.51 -15.65
CA HIS A 185 16.00 3.36 -15.73
C HIS A 185 16.18 2.65 -14.36
N ASP A 186 16.71 1.43 -14.35
CA ASP A 186 16.93 0.58 -13.16
C ASP A 186 15.71 -0.10 -12.52
N HIS A 187 14.52 -0.05 -13.13
CA HIS A 187 13.37 -0.88 -12.72
C HIS A 187 13.06 -0.84 -11.20
N CYS A 188 13.12 0.34 -10.58
CA CYS A 188 12.86 0.54 -9.15
C CYS A 188 12.38 1.98 -8.88
N LEU A 189 12.10 2.32 -7.62
CA LEU A 189 11.88 3.69 -7.18
C LEU A 189 13.06 4.15 -6.32
N GLN A 190 13.63 5.31 -6.62
CA GLN A 190 14.87 5.78 -5.99
C GLN A 190 14.85 7.28 -5.73
N HIS A 191 15.46 7.72 -4.62
CA HIS A 191 15.90 9.10 -4.41
C HIS A 191 17.37 9.09 -3.97
N ILE A 192 18.22 9.69 -4.78
CA ILE A 192 19.66 9.82 -4.57
C ILE A 192 20.03 11.30 -4.53
N THR A 193 20.95 11.66 -3.64
CA THR A 193 21.62 12.96 -3.59
C THR A 193 23.08 12.79 -3.96
N SER A 194 23.70 13.76 -4.60
CA SER A 194 25.16 13.79 -4.75
C SER A 194 25.82 14.53 -3.59
N MET A 195 26.98 14.06 -3.13
CA MET A 195 27.82 14.87 -2.22
C MET A 195 28.55 16.02 -2.93
N GLU A 196 28.63 15.97 -4.26
CA GLU A 196 29.38 16.91 -5.12
C GLU A 196 28.47 17.89 -5.86
N SER A 197 27.15 17.62 -5.92
CA SER A 197 26.16 18.44 -6.62
C SER A 197 24.89 18.63 -5.79
N PRO A 198 24.26 19.83 -5.84
CA PRO A 198 22.98 20.07 -5.17
C PRO A 198 21.79 19.36 -5.84
N ILE A 199 21.97 18.79 -7.05
CA ILE A 199 20.91 18.10 -7.81
C ILE A 199 20.32 16.95 -6.99
N GLN A 200 18.99 16.88 -6.98
CA GLN A 200 18.24 15.73 -6.49
C GLN A 200 17.94 14.75 -7.64
N PHE A 201 18.28 13.48 -7.48
CA PHE A 201 18.04 12.45 -8.50
C PHE A 201 16.89 11.55 -8.06
N PHE A 202 15.83 11.48 -8.87
CA PHE A 202 14.70 10.59 -8.63
C PHE A 202 14.55 9.58 -9.77
N THR A 203 14.24 8.34 -9.41
CA THR A 203 13.93 7.29 -10.37
C THR A 203 12.53 6.77 -10.13
N SER A 204 11.73 6.68 -11.19
CA SER A 204 10.37 6.10 -11.18
C SER A 204 10.24 4.99 -12.24
N GLY A 205 11.12 4.00 -12.16
CA GLY A 205 11.28 2.90 -13.11
C GLY A 205 10.45 1.64 -12.85
N GLY A 206 9.77 1.57 -11.70
CA GLY A 206 8.92 0.43 -11.32
C GLY A 206 7.57 0.36 -12.05
N GLY A 207 7.37 1.11 -13.14
CA GLY A 207 6.08 1.39 -13.76
C GLY A 207 5.35 0.20 -14.37
N SER A 208 6.09 -0.84 -14.75
CA SER A 208 5.50 -2.13 -15.17
C SER A 208 6.37 -3.35 -14.88
N LYS A 209 7.61 -3.22 -14.43
CA LYS A 209 8.37 -4.34 -13.89
C LYS A 209 9.43 -3.78 -12.96
N ALA A 210 9.65 -4.44 -11.83
CA ALA A 210 10.73 -4.10 -10.91
C ALA A 210 11.72 -5.26 -10.75
N TRP A 211 13.01 -4.94 -10.55
CA TRP A 211 14.08 -5.93 -10.36
C TRP A 211 14.45 -6.06 -8.88
N ARG A 212 13.86 -7.06 -8.20
CA ARG A 212 14.07 -7.27 -6.77
C ARG A 212 15.47 -7.74 -6.44
N GLY A 213 16.12 -7.09 -5.47
CA GLY A 213 17.41 -7.50 -4.92
C GLY A 213 18.62 -7.34 -5.84
N GLU A 214 18.47 -6.72 -7.02
CA GLU A 214 19.58 -6.44 -7.93
C GLU A 214 20.04 -4.98 -7.75
N ILE A 215 21.00 -4.75 -6.85
CA ILE A 215 21.64 -3.44 -6.69
C ILE A 215 23.12 -3.56 -7.07
N SER A 216 23.52 -2.91 -8.16
CA SER A 216 24.92 -2.82 -8.58
C SER A 216 25.59 -1.62 -7.95
N TRP A 217 26.33 -1.84 -6.85
CA TRP A 217 27.23 -0.90 -6.14
C TRP A 217 26.63 0.48 -5.76
N TRP A 218 26.58 0.82 -4.47
CA TRP A 218 26.02 2.10 -4.02
C TRP A 218 26.80 2.74 -2.86
N ASN A 219 26.75 4.07 -2.78
CA ASN A 219 27.23 4.86 -1.66
C ASN A 219 26.08 5.10 -0.65
N PRO A 220 26.14 4.53 0.56
CA PRO A 220 25.06 4.64 1.55
C PRO A 220 24.74 6.07 1.98
N ASN A 221 25.68 7.01 1.85
CA ASN A 221 25.49 8.40 2.27
C ASN A 221 24.65 9.21 1.26
N GLU A 222 24.59 8.74 0.02
CA GLU A 222 23.93 9.42 -1.10
C GLU A 222 22.51 8.90 -1.34
N MET A 223 22.22 7.64 -0.98
CA MET A 223 20.88 7.06 -1.09
C MET A 223 19.96 7.58 0.03
N LYS A 224 18.87 8.27 -0.34
CA LYS A 224 17.85 8.75 0.60
C LYS A 224 16.64 7.83 0.67
N PHE A 225 16.29 7.21 -0.45
CA PHE A 225 15.19 6.25 -0.54
C PHE A 225 15.45 5.24 -1.66
N TYR A 226 15.16 3.97 -1.40
CA TYR A 226 15.21 2.90 -2.40
C TYR A 226 14.06 1.93 -2.16
N TYR A 227 13.36 1.57 -3.25
CA TYR A 227 12.30 0.57 -3.24
C TYR A 227 12.37 -0.26 -4.52
N ASP A 228 12.60 -1.56 -4.37
CA ASP A 228 12.77 -2.52 -5.48
C ASP A 228 11.44 -3.16 -5.93
N GLY A 229 10.32 -2.56 -5.55
CA GLY A 229 8.98 -2.94 -5.97
C GLY A 229 8.42 -2.03 -7.07
N GLN A 230 7.23 -2.39 -7.56
CA GLN A 230 6.54 -1.64 -8.59
C GLN A 230 5.77 -0.45 -8.00
N GLY A 231 5.68 0.62 -8.78
CA GLY A 231 5.06 1.85 -8.32
C GLY A 231 5.34 3.04 -9.24
N PHE A 232 5.02 4.24 -8.78
CA PHE A 232 5.22 5.49 -9.50
C PHE A 232 5.44 6.66 -8.52
N MET A 233 5.80 7.82 -9.04
CA MET A 233 6.06 9.03 -8.25
C MET A 233 5.05 10.14 -8.58
N SER A 234 4.63 10.91 -7.58
CA SER A 234 4.01 12.22 -7.77
C SER A 234 4.98 13.34 -7.37
N ALA A 235 4.88 14.48 -8.06
CA ALA A 235 5.54 15.70 -7.67
C ALA A 235 4.52 16.85 -7.61
N HIS A 236 4.56 17.61 -6.52
CA HIS A 236 3.75 18.81 -6.32
C HIS A 236 4.67 20.02 -6.15
N PHE A 237 4.46 21.03 -6.99
CA PHE A 237 5.28 22.23 -7.02
C PHE A 237 4.47 23.45 -6.64
N THR A 238 5.14 24.33 -5.91
CA THR A 238 4.79 25.74 -5.75
C THR A 238 5.99 26.56 -6.20
N SER A 239 5.84 27.90 -6.28
CA SER A 239 6.95 28.79 -6.61
C SER A 239 8.15 28.74 -5.65
N THR A 240 8.02 28.05 -4.50
CA THR A 240 9.07 28.02 -3.46
C THR A 240 9.39 26.62 -2.93
N HIS A 241 8.59 25.60 -3.25
CA HIS A 241 8.74 24.25 -2.70
C HIS A 241 8.36 23.20 -3.74
N ALA A 242 9.13 22.10 -3.77
CA ALA A 242 8.80 20.88 -4.49
C ALA A 242 8.64 19.73 -3.48
N HIS A 243 7.52 19.01 -3.55
CA HIS A 243 7.22 17.86 -2.70
C HIS A 243 7.09 16.60 -3.56
N PHE A 244 7.88 15.57 -3.23
CA PHE A 244 7.91 14.30 -3.96
C PHE A 244 7.36 13.17 -3.09
N GLN A 245 6.61 12.26 -3.70
CA GLN A 245 6.09 11.07 -3.01
C GLN A 245 6.08 9.87 -3.95
N PHE A 246 6.55 8.73 -3.44
CA PHE A 246 6.48 7.43 -4.12
C PHE A 246 5.24 6.65 -3.67
N TYR A 247 4.62 5.93 -4.60
CA TYR A 247 3.48 5.06 -4.35
C TYR A 247 3.81 3.67 -4.85
N ASP A 248 3.55 2.65 -4.03
CA ASP A 248 3.63 1.26 -4.46
C ASP A 248 2.29 0.75 -5.02
N ILE A 249 2.29 -0.47 -5.53
CA ILE A 249 1.09 -1.16 -6.03
C ILE A 249 0.35 -1.98 -4.95
N PHE A 250 0.79 -1.94 -3.68
CA PHE A 250 0.37 -2.88 -2.63
C PHE A 250 -0.88 -2.47 -1.85
N GLY A 251 -1.74 -1.64 -2.43
CA GLY A 251 -3.12 -1.42 -1.96
C GLY A 251 -4.04 -2.66 -2.01
N ASN A 252 -3.50 -3.89 -2.09
CA ASN A 252 -4.25 -5.13 -2.26
C ASN A 252 -5.24 -5.40 -1.12
N MET A 253 -4.93 -4.98 0.12
CA MET A 253 -5.91 -5.01 1.21
C MET A 253 -7.11 -4.10 0.92
N GLY A 254 -6.86 -2.92 0.34
CA GLY A 254 -7.92 -2.02 -0.14
C GLY A 254 -8.72 -2.61 -1.31
N ILE A 255 -8.04 -3.23 -2.28
CA ILE A 255 -8.69 -3.87 -3.45
C ILE A 255 -9.55 -5.07 -3.02
N ILE A 256 -9.05 -5.92 -2.12
CA ILE A 256 -9.83 -7.04 -1.56
C ILE A 256 -10.99 -6.50 -0.72
N GLY A 257 -10.75 -5.46 0.08
CA GLY A 257 -11.80 -4.75 0.81
C GLY A 257 -12.91 -4.21 -0.10
N GLU A 258 -12.57 -3.74 -1.30
CA GLU A 258 -13.52 -3.32 -2.34
C GLU A 258 -14.35 -4.49 -2.84
N LYS A 259 -13.69 -5.57 -3.24
CA LYS A 259 -14.34 -6.77 -3.80
C LYS A 259 -15.31 -7.44 -2.83
N LEU A 260 -14.99 -7.39 -1.54
CA LEU A 260 -15.78 -8.00 -0.47
C LEU A 260 -16.78 -7.03 0.18
N GLU A 261 -16.73 -5.74 -0.17
CA GLU A 261 -17.55 -4.68 0.44
C GLU A 261 -17.47 -4.62 1.98
N ILE A 262 -16.26 -4.78 2.54
CA ILE A 262 -16.06 -4.97 3.99
C ILE A 262 -16.74 -3.91 4.88
N GLU A 263 -17.27 -4.36 6.02
CA GLU A 263 -17.92 -3.49 7.01
C GLU A 263 -16.93 -2.81 7.95
N PHE A 264 -15.87 -3.53 8.35
CA PHE A 264 -14.85 -3.06 9.30
C PHE A 264 -13.55 -3.86 9.17
N VAL A 265 -12.51 -3.40 9.86
CA VAL A 265 -11.20 -4.05 9.94
C VAL A 265 -10.89 -4.42 11.40
N ILE A 266 -10.23 -5.54 11.62
CA ILE A 266 -9.71 -5.97 12.93
C ILE A 266 -8.19 -5.91 12.90
N SER A 267 -7.58 -5.25 13.88
CA SER A 267 -6.15 -5.35 14.18
C SER A 267 -5.93 -6.28 15.36
N THR A 268 -5.07 -7.27 15.21
CA THR A 268 -4.72 -8.27 16.23
C THR A 268 -3.55 -7.83 17.12
N GLY A 269 -3.26 -6.52 17.21
CA GLY A 269 -2.26 -5.96 18.13
C GLY A 269 -0.83 -5.91 17.58
N ASP A 270 0.07 -5.38 18.41
CA ASP A 270 1.38 -4.85 18.00
C ASP A 270 1.24 -3.80 16.90
N ASN A 271 0.46 -2.77 17.23
CA ASN A 271 0.07 -1.75 16.28
C ASN A 271 1.23 -0.82 15.91
N PHE A 272 2.16 -0.61 16.86
CA PHE A 272 3.33 0.25 16.67
C PHE A 272 4.59 -0.42 17.21
N TYR A 273 5.54 -0.66 16.31
CA TYR A 273 6.86 -1.22 16.61
C TYR A 273 7.92 -0.11 16.73
N GLU A 274 9.02 -0.33 17.47
CA GLU A 274 9.30 -1.49 18.32
C GLU A 274 8.78 -1.30 19.76
N ASP A 275 8.52 -0.06 20.18
CA ASP A 275 8.16 0.28 21.57
C ASP A 275 6.89 1.13 21.67
N GLY A 276 5.85 0.76 20.91
CA GLY A 276 4.55 1.42 20.97
C GLY A 276 4.60 2.91 20.61
N LEU A 277 3.57 3.66 21.00
CA LEU A 277 3.57 5.12 20.92
C LEU A 277 4.17 5.72 22.19
N THR A 278 4.90 6.82 22.10
CA THR A 278 5.37 7.57 23.29
C THR A 278 4.24 8.36 23.96
N GLY A 279 3.20 8.73 23.21
CA GLY A 279 2.04 9.45 23.72
C GLY A 279 0.99 9.76 22.67
N VAL A 280 -0.07 10.46 23.04
CA VAL A 280 -1.18 10.78 22.12
C VAL A 280 -0.78 11.72 20.98
N ASN A 281 0.38 12.36 21.05
CA ASN A 281 0.93 13.28 20.06
C ASN A 281 2.08 12.69 19.24
N ASP A 282 2.38 11.41 19.43
CA ASP A 282 3.39 10.72 18.65
C ASP A 282 3.03 10.72 17.15
N THR A 283 4.00 11.04 16.28
CA THR A 283 3.80 11.09 14.83
C THR A 283 3.67 9.70 14.22
N ALA A 284 4.16 8.66 14.89
CA ALA A 284 4.01 7.27 14.49
C ALA A 284 2.53 6.87 14.27
N PHE A 285 1.59 7.52 14.96
CA PHE A 285 0.16 7.30 14.71
C PHE A 285 -0.27 7.69 13.27
N TYR A 286 0.29 8.76 12.72
CA TYR A 286 0.03 9.13 11.34
C TYR A 286 0.87 8.31 10.38
N GLU A 287 2.16 8.16 10.69
CA GLU A 287 3.14 7.49 9.84
C GLU A 287 2.88 5.99 9.65
N SER A 288 2.31 5.31 10.65
CA SER A 288 2.10 3.85 10.62
C SER A 288 0.64 3.43 10.51
N PHE A 289 -0.32 4.36 10.67
CA PHE A 289 -1.74 4.04 10.55
C PHE A 289 -2.49 5.00 9.62
N SER A 290 -2.59 6.28 9.99
CA SER A 290 -3.52 7.20 9.32
C SER A 290 -3.16 7.41 7.84
N ASN A 291 -1.86 7.56 7.54
CA ASN A 291 -1.34 7.81 6.20
C ASN A 291 -1.04 6.53 5.41
N ILE A 292 -1.05 5.36 6.07
CA ILE A 292 -0.80 4.07 5.43
C ILE A 292 -2.10 3.52 4.84
N TYR A 293 -3.13 3.38 5.66
CA TYR A 293 -4.38 2.75 5.25
C TYR A 293 -5.33 3.74 4.59
N THR A 294 -4.92 4.38 3.50
CA THR A 294 -5.67 5.49 2.87
C THR A 294 -6.68 5.06 1.80
N ALA A 295 -6.69 3.78 1.43
CA ALA A 295 -7.65 3.25 0.46
C ALA A 295 -9.10 3.55 0.88
N PRO A 296 -10.00 3.97 -0.04
CA PRO A 296 -11.38 4.32 0.28
C PRO A 296 -12.14 3.23 1.06
N THR A 297 -11.91 1.98 0.70
CA THR A 297 -12.52 0.78 1.31
C THR A 297 -12.04 0.50 2.72
N LEU A 298 -10.85 1.02 3.07
CA LEU A 298 -10.30 0.95 4.43
C LEU A 298 -10.69 2.17 5.29
N GLN A 299 -11.50 3.11 4.75
CA GLN A 299 -12.09 4.22 5.50
C GLN A 299 -13.30 3.80 6.34
N LYS A 300 -13.19 2.61 6.96
CA LYS A 300 -14.19 1.96 7.81
C LYS A 300 -13.73 1.96 9.27
N GLN A 301 -14.56 1.46 10.18
CA GLN A 301 -14.16 1.30 11.58
C GLN A 301 -13.05 0.24 11.69
N TRP A 302 -11.98 0.55 12.43
CA TRP A 302 -10.96 -0.41 12.86
C TRP A 302 -11.16 -0.72 14.34
N TYR A 303 -11.26 -2.01 14.66
CA TYR A 303 -11.33 -2.55 16.02
C TYR A 303 -9.98 -3.15 16.39
N ILE A 304 -9.36 -2.64 17.45
CA ILE A 304 -7.94 -2.84 17.71
C ILE A 304 -7.73 -3.37 19.12
N VAL A 305 -6.94 -4.44 19.24
CA VAL A 305 -6.36 -4.88 20.52
C VAL A 305 -4.91 -4.41 20.65
N LEU A 306 -4.39 -4.43 21.88
CA LEU A 306 -2.98 -4.16 22.15
C LEU A 306 -2.19 -5.46 22.11
N GLY A 307 -0.98 -5.42 21.57
CA GLY A 307 0.02 -6.47 21.64
C GLY A 307 1.14 -6.16 22.64
N ASN A 308 2.17 -6.99 22.70
CA ASN A 308 3.25 -6.78 23.66
C ASN A 308 4.11 -5.55 23.35
N HIS A 309 4.35 -5.21 22.08
CA HIS A 309 5.10 -4.01 21.69
C HIS A 309 4.35 -2.72 22.02
N ASP A 310 3.02 -2.73 21.92
CA ASP A 310 2.18 -1.58 22.31
C ASP A 310 2.32 -1.23 23.79
N TYR A 311 2.51 -2.25 24.63
CA TYR A 311 2.78 -2.09 26.05
C TYR A 311 4.20 -1.64 26.36
N ARG A 312 5.15 -1.76 25.43
CA ARG A 312 6.51 -1.24 25.67
C ARG A 312 6.56 0.28 25.64
N GLY A 313 5.61 0.89 24.92
CA GLY A 313 5.34 2.32 24.92
C GLY A 313 4.24 2.72 25.90
N ASN A 314 3.45 3.70 25.47
CA ASN A 314 2.34 4.28 26.20
C ASN A 314 1.02 3.64 25.77
N ALA A 315 0.72 2.46 26.32
CA ALA A 315 -0.52 1.73 26.03
C ALA A 315 -1.77 2.60 26.26
N LEU A 316 -1.77 3.46 27.30
CA LEU A 316 -2.89 4.37 27.57
C LEU A 316 -3.09 5.44 26.49
N ALA A 317 -2.05 5.81 25.74
CA ALA A 317 -2.20 6.73 24.61
C ALA A 317 -3.01 6.08 23.48
N GLN A 318 -2.77 4.80 23.20
CA GLN A 318 -3.50 4.04 22.18
C GLN A 318 -5.00 3.88 22.52
N LEU A 319 -5.29 3.72 23.81
CA LEU A 319 -6.66 3.63 24.36
C LEU A 319 -7.36 5.00 24.48
N SER A 320 -6.65 6.10 24.25
CA SER A 320 -7.18 7.44 24.47
C SER A 320 -8.16 7.83 23.37
N SER A 321 -9.28 8.44 23.78
CA SER A 321 -10.23 9.07 22.85
C SER A 321 -9.60 10.16 21.97
N VAL A 322 -8.41 10.66 22.32
CA VAL A 322 -7.65 11.61 21.50
C VAL A 322 -7.27 11.01 20.15
N LEU A 323 -6.79 9.75 20.11
CA LEU A 323 -6.42 9.13 18.83
C LEU A 323 -7.65 8.87 17.97
N LYS A 324 -8.77 8.44 18.57
CA LYS A 324 -10.06 8.33 17.88
C LYS A 324 -10.56 9.68 17.32
N LYS A 325 -10.23 10.80 17.97
CA LYS A 325 -10.54 12.14 17.44
C LYS A 325 -9.62 12.55 16.29
N LYS A 326 -8.35 12.10 16.30
CA LYS A 326 -7.40 12.33 15.21
C LYS A 326 -7.75 11.51 13.97
N ASP A 327 -8.13 10.25 14.16
CA ASP A 327 -8.68 9.41 13.11
C ASP A 327 -9.86 8.60 13.66
N ARG A 328 -11.06 8.91 13.15
CA ARG A 328 -12.33 8.29 13.58
C ARG A 328 -12.37 6.77 13.39
N ARG A 329 -11.51 6.24 12.50
CA ARG A 329 -11.39 4.81 12.23
C ARG A 329 -10.77 4.07 13.41
N TRP A 330 -10.01 4.73 14.26
CA TRP A 330 -9.31 4.10 15.38
C TRP A 330 -10.23 3.85 16.58
N LEU A 331 -10.55 2.58 16.87
CA LEU A 331 -11.15 2.16 18.14
C LEU A 331 -10.30 1.07 18.79
N CYS A 332 -9.43 1.50 19.70
CA CYS A 332 -8.65 0.62 20.55
C CYS A 332 -9.17 0.67 22.00
N LEU A 333 -9.49 -0.49 22.54
CA LEU A 333 -9.89 -0.70 23.94
C LEU A 333 -9.19 -1.98 24.43
N ARG A 334 -9.07 -2.15 25.76
CA ARG A 334 -8.41 -3.35 26.32
C ARG A 334 -9.18 -4.62 26.01
N SER A 335 -10.42 -4.69 26.50
CA SER A 335 -11.33 -5.81 26.23
C SER A 335 -12.72 -5.26 26.03
N PHE A 336 -13.39 -5.70 24.97
CA PHE A 336 -14.68 -5.17 24.55
C PHE A 336 -15.37 -6.15 23.60
N ILE A 337 -16.65 -5.91 23.34
CA ILE A 337 -17.47 -6.78 22.49
C ILE A 337 -18.04 -5.94 21.36
N VAL A 338 -17.96 -6.46 20.15
CA VAL A 338 -18.68 -5.93 18.98
C VAL A 338 -19.79 -6.91 18.66
N GLN A 339 -21.03 -6.43 18.76
CA GLN A 339 -22.22 -7.21 18.44
C GLN A 339 -22.69 -6.83 17.03
N ALA A 340 -22.61 -7.77 16.11
CA ALA A 340 -22.94 -7.61 14.70
C ALA A 340 -24.11 -8.55 14.32
N GLU A 341 -25.21 -8.44 15.08
CA GLU A 341 -26.47 -9.18 14.96
C GLU A 341 -26.34 -10.71 15.01
N ILE A 342 -25.73 -11.31 13.98
CA ILE A 342 -25.52 -12.75 13.83
C ILE A 342 -24.16 -13.20 14.39
N VAL A 343 -23.23 -12.27 14.66
CA VAL A 343 -21.90 -12.54 15.22
C VAL A 343 -21.64 -11.68 16.45
N ASP A 344 -21.13 -12.28 17.51
CA ASP A 344 -20.50 -11.55 18.61
C ASP A 344 -18.98 -11.75 18.54
N ILE A 345 -18.24 -10.64 18.55
CA ILE A 345 -16.77 -10.61 18.51
C ILE A 345 -16.24 -10.09 19.84
N PHE A 346 -15.50 -10.93 20.56
CA PHE A 346 -14.97 -10.67 21.89
C PHE A 346 -13.47 -10.38 21.81
N PHE A 347 -13.09 -9.13 22.06
CA PHE A 347 -11.70 -8.70 22.07
C PHE A 347 -11.11 -8.83 23.47
N VAL A 348 -9.93 -9.46 23.58
CA VAL A 348 -9.30 -9.89 24.83
C VAL A 348 -7.88 -9.31 24.91
N ASP A 349 -7.55 -8.71 26.06
CA ASP A 349 -6.24 -8.13 26.31
C ASP A 349 -5.30 -9.23 26.81
N THR A 350 -4.61 -9.86 25.85
CA THR A 350 -3.79 -11.05 26.12
C THR A 350 -2.42 -10.75 26.74
N THR A 351 -1.86 -9.55 26.57
CA THR A 351 -0.50 -9.20 27.06
C THR A 351 -0.32 -9.43 28.56
N PRO A 352 -1.28 -9.06 29.44
CA PRO A 352 -1.17 -9.32 30.87
C PRO A 352 -1.13 -10.80 31.26
N PHE A 353 -1.53 -11.73 30.39
CA PHE A 353 -1.50 -13.17 30.69
C PHE A 353 -0.07 -13.74 30.70
N VAL A 354 0.87 -13.16 29.97
CA VAL A 354 2.22 -13.73 29.78
C VAL A 354 3.11 -13.45 31.01
N ASP A 355 3.50 -14.48 31.74
CA ASP A 355 4.31 -14.38 32.97
C ASP A 355 5.68 -13.78 32.72
N LYS A 356 6.29 -14.12 31.58
CA LYS A 356 7.64 -13.68 31.21
C LYS A 356 7.76 -12.15 31.20
N TYR A 357 6.72 -11.42 30.80
CA TYR A 357 6.78 -9.95 30.74
C TYR A 357 6.80 -9.28 32.12
N PHE A 358 6.40 -10.00 33.17
CA PHE A 358 6.46 -9.50 34.55
C PHE A 358 7.68 -10.01 35.30
N THR A 359 8.09 -11.24 35.03
CA THR A 359 9.12 -11.95 35.80
C THR A 359 10.51 -11.86 35.19
N ASN A 360 10.60 -11.80 33.86
CA ASN A 360 11.87 -11.75 33.13
C ASN A 360 11.73 -11.01 31.79
N PRO A 361 11.45 -9.68 31.82
CA PRO A 361 11.24 -8.91 30.59
C PRO A 361 12.54 -8.60 29.80
N GLY A 362 13.71 -8.91 30.36
CA GLY A 362 15.00 -8.48 29.79
C GLY A 362 15.16 -6.97 29.88
N ASP A 363 15.64 -6.34 28.82
CA ASP A 363 15.82 -4.88 28.72
C ASP A 363 14.51 -4.13 28.42
N GLN A 364 13.40 -4.85 28.24
CA GLN A 364 12.12 -4.27 27.86
C GLN A 364 11.38 -3.73 29.09
N THR A 365 10.82 -2.54 28.97
CA THR A 365 9.91 -1.96 29.96
C THR A 365 8.48 -2.07 29.49
N TYR A 366 7.53 -2.37 30.37
CA TYR A 366 6.11 -2.50 30.02
C TYR A 366 5.24 -1.54 30.83
N ASP A 367 4.29 -0.90 30.17
CA ASP A 367 3.28 0.00 30.74
C ASP A 367 2.13 -0.78 31.37
N TRP A 368 2.30 -1.15 32.64
CA TRP A 368 1.28 -1.86 33.41
C TRP A 368 0.21 -0.96 34.04
N ARG A 369 0.12 0.32 33.66
CA ARG A 369 -0.91 1.22 34.21
C ARG A 369 -2.31 0.73 33.82
N GLY A 370 -3.17 0.57 34.83
CA GLY A 370 -4.52 0.03 34.67
C GLY A 370 -4.60 -1.50 34.61
N VAL A 371 -3.47 -2.21 34.65
CA VAL A 371 -3.41 -3.69 34.72
C VAL A 371 -3.13 -4.19 36.13
N LEU A 372 -2.35 -3.44 36.93
CA LEU A 372 -2.04 -3.86 38.29
C LEU A 372 -3.22 -3.61 39.26
N PRO A 373 -3.52 -4.55 40.19
CA PRO A 373 -2.85 -5.84 40.41
C PRO A 373 -3.20 -6.90 39.35
N ARG A 374 -2.17 -7.51 38.76
CA ARG A 374 -2.28 -8.43 37.61
C ARG A 374 -3.27 -9.56 37.80
N THR A 375 -3.19 -10.30 38.91
CA THR A 375 -4.07 -11.44 39.19
C THR A 375 -5.55 -11.03 39.24
N SER A 376 -5.84 -9.86 39.84
CA SER A 376 -7.20 -9.34 39.90
C SER A 376 -7.70 -8.91 38.52
N TYR A 377 -6.81 -8.35 37.68
CA TYR A 377 -7.14 -7.95 36.32
C TYR A 377 -7.48 -9.16 35.43
N ILE A 378 -6.60 -10.18 35.42
CA ILE A 378 -6.82 -11.41 34.64
C ILE A 378 -8.09 -12.13 35.10
N SER A 379 -8.27 -12.30 36.41
CA SER A 379 -9.46 -12.97 36.97
C SER A 379 -10.76 -12.24 36.60
N LYS A 380 -10.76 -10.90 36.65
CA LYS A 380 -11.89 -10.09 36.22
C LYS A 380 -12.16 -10.26 34.72
N GLN A 381 -11.13 -10.18 33.88
CA GLN A 381 -11.27 -10.30 32.43
C GLN A 381 -11.85 -11.67 32.03
N LEU A 382 -11.32 -12.76 32.60
CA LEU A 382 -11.82 -14.12 32.36
C LEU A 382 -13.29 -14.27 32.80
N LYS A 383 -13.66 -13.73 33.96
CA LYS A 383 -15.03 -13.78 34.47
C LYS A 383 -16.00 -12.98 33.58
N GLU A 384 -15.59 -11.81 33.13
CA GLU A 384 -16.41 -10.97 32.25
C GLU A 384 -16.57 -11.61 30.87
N LEU A 385 -15.49 -12.18 30.31
CA LEU A 385 -15.53 -12.92 29.05
C LEU A 385 -16.42 -14.16 29.14
N ASP A 386 -16.23 -15.03 30.14
CA ASP A 386 -17.05 -16.22 30.35
C ASP A 386 -18.53 -15.85 30.52
N SER A 387 -18.82 -14.81 31.30
CA SER A 387 -20.18 -14.31 31.45
C SER A 387 -20.74 -13.83 30.11
N ALA A 388 -20.00 -13.04 29.34
CA ALA A 388 -20.48 -12.51 28.08
C ALA A 388 -20.72 -13.63 27.04
N LEU A 389 -19.82 -14.60 26.95
CA LEU A 389 -19.95 -15.78 26.09
C LEU A 389 -21.17 -16.63 26.44
N LYS A 390 -21.49 -16.80 27.73
CA LYS A 390 -22.69 -17.52 28.19
C LYS A 390 -23.99 -16.81 27.85
N HIS A 391 -24.00 -15.48 27.89
CA HIS A 391 -25.18 -14.68 27.57
C HIS A 391 -25.36 -14.42 26.07
N SER A 392 -24.32 -14.62 25.27
CA SER A 392 -24.37 -14.43 23.82
C SER A 392 -25.33 -15.41 23.15
N THR A 393 -26.31 -14.86 22.44
CA THR A 393 -27.25 -15.60 21.58
C THR A 393 -26.84 -15.56 20.10
N ALA A 394 -25.69 -14.95 19.78
CA ALA A 394 -25.20 -14.84 18.42
C ALA A 394 -24.96 -16.22 17.80
N LYS A 395 -25.14 -16.32 16.48
CA LYS A 395 -24.90 -17.57 15.75
C LYS A 395 -23.42 -17.91 15.73
N TRP A 396 -22.55 -16.91 15.63
CA TRP A 396 -21.10 -17.07 15.64
C TRP A 396 -20.46 -16.34 16.80
N LYS A 397 -19.48 -16.98 17.44
CA LYS A 397 -18.68 -16.41 18.52
C LYS A 397 -17.22 -16.40 18.09
N ILE A 398 -16.66 -15.19 17.95
CA ILE A 398 -15.27 -14.98 17.57
C ILE A 398 -14.54 -14.34 18.73
N VAL A 399 -13.40 -14.89 19.13
CA VAL A 399 -12.53 -14.28 20.13
C VAL A 399 -11.27 -13.76 19.44
N VAL A 400 -10.90 -12.52 19.73
CA VAL A 400 -9.73 -11.85 19.15
C VAL A 400 -8.76 -11.51 20.27
N GLY A 401 -7.52 -11.95 20.13
CA GLY A 401 -6.41 -11.63 21.03
C GLY A 401 -5.16 -11.27 20.23
N HIS A 402 -4.08 -10.93 20.94
CA HIS A 402 -2.78 -10.74 20.27
C HIS A 402 -1.97 -12.02 20.22
N HIS A 403 -1.80 -12.68 21.37
CA HIS A 403 -0.93 -13.85 21.50
C HIS A 403 -1.60 -15.13 20.99
N THR A 404 -0.76 -16.08 20.61
CA THR A 404 -1.11 -17.41 20.10
C THR A 404 -1.57 -18.33 21.24
N ILE A 405 -2.70 -19.02 21.05
CA ILE A 405 -3.07 -20.19 21.88
C ILE A 405 -2.49 -21.45 21.26
N LYS A 406 -2.65 -21.61 19.95
CA LYS A 406 -2.06 -22.67 19.12
C LYS A 406 -1.24 -22.01 18.02
N SER A 407 0.02 -22.38 17.87
CA SER A 407 0.86 -21.90 16.78
C SER A 407 2.06 -22.81 16.51
N ALA A 408 2.32 -23.08 15.24
CA ALA A 408 3.56 -23.68 14.75
C ALA A 408 4.65 -22.62 14.45
N GLY A 409 4.39 -21.35 14.74
CA GLY A 409 5.35 -20.26 14.57
C GLY A 409 6.46 -20.20 15.63
N TYR A 410 7.31 -19.19 15.51
CA TYR A 410 8.47 -18.97 16.37
C TYR A 410 8.13 -18.92 17.86
N HIS A 411 7.11 -18.15 18.24
CA HIS A 411 6.65 -18.06 19.62
C HIS A 411 5.95 -19.35 20.05
N GLY A 412 5.15 -19.95 19.17
CA GLY A 412 4.40 -21.17 19.46
C GLY A 412 3.27 -20.92 20.47
N ASN A 413 2.90 -21.92 21.26
CA ASN A 413 1.77 -21.78 22.19
C ASN A 413 2.14 -20.92 23.41
N THR A 414 1.22 -20.03 23.81
CA THR A 414 1.31 -19.30 25.08
C THR A 414 0.68 -20.15 26.20
N GLU A 415 1.51 -20.74 27.06
CA GLU A 415 1.09 -21.68 28.12
C GLU A 415 0.02 -21.10 29.07
N GLU A 416 0.12 -19.82 29.39
CA GLU A 416 -0.84 -19.15 30.27
C GLU A 416 -2.22 -19.02 29.61
N LEU A 417 -2.27 -18.83 28.29
CA LEU A 417 -3.53 -18.79 27.56
C LEU A 417 -4.13 -20.19 27.37
N GLU A 418 -3.31 -21.20 27.11
CA GLU A 418 -3.76 -22.60 27.06
C GLU A 418 -4.35 -23.06 28.41
N SER A 419 -3.76 -22.64 29.52
CA SER A 419 -4.21 -23.05 30.86
C SER A 419 -5.39 -22.23 31.40
N GLN A 420 -5.50 -20.95 31.04
CA GLN A 420 -6.50 -20.05 31.64
C GLN A 420 -7.61 -19.62 30.68
N LEU A 421 -7.29 -19.32 29.42
CA LEU A 421 -8.25 -18.77 28.46
C LEU A 421 -8.92 -19.86 27.63
N LEU A 422 -8.15 -20.80 27.08
CA LEU A 422 -8.67 -21.88 26.23
C LEU A 422 -9.82 -22.66 26.88
N PRO A 423 -9.77 -23.05 28.18
CA PRO A 423 -10.89 -23.76 28.81
C PRO A 423 -12.19 -22.95 28.84
N VAL A 424 -12.10 -21.61 28.92
CA VAL A 424 -13.27 -20.73 28.83
C VAL A 424 -13.83 -20.73 27.41
N LEU A 425 -12.98 -20.74 26.39
CA LEU A 425 -13.41 -20.75 25.00
C LEU A 425 -14.10 -22.07 24.64
N GLU A 426 -13.50 -23.19 25.04
CA GLU A 426 -14.04 -24.55 24.86
C GLU A 426 -15.38 -24.72 25.58
N ALA A 427 -15.47 -24.32 26.85
CA ALA A 427 -16.69 -24.44 27.64
C ALA A 427 -17.88 -23.64 27.07
N ASN A 428 -17.60 -22.64 26.21
CA ASN A 428 -18.59 -21.76 25.63
C ASN A 428 -18.82 -21.98 24.12
N ASN A 429 -18.21 -23.01 23.53
CA ASN A 429 -18.29 -23.36 22.11
C ASN A 429 -17.96 -22.16 21.20
N VAL A 430 -16.83 -21.49 21.46
CA VAL A 430 -16.29 -20.47 20.56
C VAL A 430 -15.98 -21.11 19.20
N ASP A 431 -16.20 -20.38 18.11
CA ASP A 431 -15.97 -20.91 16.76
C ASP A 431 -14.55 -20.60 16.27
N PHE A 432 -14.11 -19.37 16.50
CA PHE A 432 -12.86 -18.83 15.98
C PHE A 432 -12.08 -18.13 17.09
N TYR A 433 -10.79 -18.43 17.19
CA TYR A 433 -9.82 -17.59 17.89
C TYR A 433 -8.88 -16.96 16.86
N VAL A 434 -8.84 -15.63 16.80
CA VAL A 434 -8.04 -14.87 15.83
C VAL A 434 -6.95 -14.10 16.55
N ASN A 435 -5.71 -14.23 16.10
CA ASN A 435 -4.55 -13.59 16.72
C ASN A 435 -3.48 -13.12 15.73
N GLY A 436 -2.45 -12.45 16.28
CA GLY A 436 -1.22 -12.10 15.57
C GLY A 436 -0.02 -12.69 16.31
N HIS A 437 0.90 -11.83 16.75
CA HIS A 437 2.11 -12.14 17.53
C HIS A 437 3.16 -12.96 16.78
N ASP A 438 2.82 -14.16 16.32
CA ASP A 438 3.68 -14.89 15.38
C ASP A 438 3.61 -14.22 14.01
N HIS A 439 4.78 -13.83 13.48
CA HIS A 439 4.91 -13.10 12.22
C HIS A 439 4.76 -14.07 11.02
N CYS A 440 3.58 -14.65 10.87
CA CYS A 440 3.18 -15.58 9.82
C CYS A 440 1.66 -15.52 9.57
N LEU A 441 1.18 -16.32 8.62
CA LEU A 441 -0.25 -16.63 8.46
C LEU A 441 -0.48 -18.11 8.73
N GLU A 442 -1.48 -18.42 9.55
CA GLU A 442 -1.69 -19.79 10.02
C GLU A 442 -3.16 -20.12 10.20
N HIS A 443 -3.50 -21.38 9.92
CA HIS A 443 -4.78 -21.96 10.26
C HIS A 443 -4.56 -23.33 10.90
N ILE A 444 -4.87 -23.43 12.19
CA ILE A 444 -4.87 -24.67 12.97
C ILE A 444 -6.31 -25.00 13.40
N VAL A 445 -6.70 -26.26 13.30
CA VAL A 445 -7.97 -26.77 13.83
C VAL A 445 -7.71 -27.66 15.03
N ASP A 446 -8.30 -27.33 16.18
CA ASP A 446 -8.29 -28.28 17.30
C ASP A 446 -9.28 -29.41 17.02
N THR A 447 -8.76 -30.63 16.91
CA THR A 447 -9.55 -31.83 16.65
C THR A 447 -10.54 -32.17 17.75
N LYS A 448 -10.35 -31.67 18.99
CA LYS A 448 -11.26 -31.93 20.12
C LYS A 448 -12.38 -30.91 20.21
N SER A 449 -12.05 -29.62 20.31
CA SER A 449 -13.05 -28.56 20.47
C SER A 449 -13.68 -28.09 19.16
N GLN A 450 -13.04 -28.41 18.02
CA GLN A 450 -13.36 -27.89 16.69
C GLN A 450 -13.15 -26.37 16.52
N ILE A 451 -12.57 -25.70 17.53
CA ILE A 451 -12.18 -24.29 17.43
C ILE A 451 -11.17 -24.13 16.29
N GLN A 452 -11.39 -23.11 15.47
CA GLN A 452 -10.46 -22.68 14.43
C GLN A 452 -9.53 -21.61 15.01
N PHE A 453 -8.22 -21.88 15.04
CA PHE A 453 -7.18 -20.94 15.43
C PHE A 453 -6.60 -20.30 14.16
N LEU A 454 -6.75 -18.98 14.04
CA LEU A 454 -6.42 -18.22 12.85
C LEU A 454 -5.38 -17.14 13.20
N THR A 455 -4.13 -17.35 12.81
CA THR A 455 -3.06 -16.36 12.99
C THR A 455 -2.93 -15.50 11.75
N SER A 456 -3.04 -14.18 11.90
CA SER A 456 -2.81 -13.18 10.85
C SER A 456 -1.77 -12.15 11.32
N GLY A 457 -0.56 -12.59 11.67
CA GLY A 457 0.52 -11.74 12.19
C GLY A 457 1.54 -11.27 11.15
N GLY A 458 1.41 -11.66 9.89
CA GLY A 458 2.30 -11.26 8.79
C GLY A 458 2.06 -9.86 8.20
N GLY A 459 1.43 -8.93 8.93
CA GLY A 459 0.98 -7.64 8.37
C GLY A 459 2.10 -6.67 7.96
N SER A 460 3.28 -6.76 8.59
CA SER A 460 4.43 -5.86 8.30
C SER A 460 5.78 -6.58 8.25
N LYS A 461 5.99 -7.61 9.08
CA LYS A 461 7.19 -8.45 9.09
C LYS A 461 6.74 -9.91 9.06
N ALA A 462 7.56 -10.79 8.50
CA ALA A 462 7.33 -12.23 8.50
C ALA A 462 8.63 -12.99 8.83
N TRP A 463 8.53 -14.13 9.53
CA TRP A 463 9.68 -14.96 9.91
C TRP A 463 9.77 -16.20 9.03
N ARG A 464 10.60 -16.12 7.99
CA ARG A 464 10.81 -17.21 7.04
C ARG A 464 11.57 -18.38 7.64
N GLY A 465 11.08 -19.58 7.36
CA GLY A 465 11.74 -20.84 7.74
C GLY A 465 11.71 -21.17 9.24
N ASP A 466 10.97 -20.42 10.04
CA ASP A 466 10.85 -20.62 11.49
C ASP A 466 9.53 -21.31 11.82
N ILE A 467 9.46 -22.62 11.51
CA ILE A 467 8.28 -23.45 11.74
C ILE A 467 8.62 -24.59 12.70
N LYS A 468 7.82 -24.72 13.75
CA LYS A 468 7.85 -25.83 14.69
C LYS A 468 7.08 -27.02 14.12
N GLU A 469 7.50 -28.22 14.47
CA GLU A 469 6.77 -29.44 14.09
C GLU A 469 5.36 -29.41 14.70
N TRP A 470 4.35 -29.71 13.89
CA TRP A 470 2.95 -29.74 14.30
C TRP A 470 2.21 -30.95 13.72
N ASN A 471 1.10 -31.32 14.35
CA ASN A 471 0.22 -32.37 13.85
C ASN A 471 -0.38 -32.00 12.48
N GLN A 472 -0.10 -32.81 11.45
CA GLN A 472 -0.60 -32.61 10.09
C GLN A 472 -2.12 -32.67 9.98
N GLU A 473 -2.81 -33.33 10.92
CA GLU A 473 -4.27 -33.35 10.96
C GLU A 473 -4.88 -32.04 11.47
N GLU A 474 -4.10 -31.20 12.14
CA GLU A 474 -4.56 -29.95 12.75
C GLU A 474 -4.12 -28.74 11.92
N LEU A 475 -2.86 -28.71 11.48
CA LEU A 475 -2.28 -27.60 10.71
C LEU A 475 -2.79 -27.62 9.26
N LYS A 476 -3.66 -26.68 8.90
CA LYS A 476 -4.29 -26.56 7.57
C LYS A 476 -3.57 -25.57 6.67
N LEU A 477 -2.95 -24.55 7.25
CA LEU A 477 -2.10 -23.58 6.56
C LEU A 477 -0.98 -23.16 7.49
N TYR A 478 0.24 -23.10 6.96
CA TYR A 478 1.32 -22.27 7.49
C TYR A 478 1.96 -21.53 6.32
N TYR A 479 2.04 -20.21 6.40
CA TYR A 479 2.69 -19.36 5.43
C TYR A 479 3.61 -18.37 6.14
N ASP A 480 4.90 -18.46 5.85
CA ASP A 480 5.99 -17.73 6.51
C ASP A 480 6.32 -16.39 5.82
N GLY A 481 5.37 -15.90 5.01
CA GLY A 481 5.43 -14.61 4.34
C GLY A 481 4.41 -13.61 4.90
N GLN A 482 4.45 -12.40 4.36
CA GLN A 482 3.55 -11.33 4.75
C GLN A 482 2.18 -11.45 4.07
N GLY A 483 1.15 -10.91 4.72
CA GLY A 483 -0.20 -10.90 4.18
C GLY A 483 -1.26 -10.64 5.25
N PHE A 484 -2.50 -11.01 4.95
CA PHE A 484 -3.66 -10.76 5.81
C PHE A 484 -4.77 -11.79 5.53
N MET A 485 -5.86 -11.72 6.28
CA MET A 485 -7.04 -12.56 6.06
C MET A 485 -8.33 -11.75 5.93
N SER A 486 -9.34 -12.34 5.28
CA SER A 486 -10.71 -11.85 5.26
C SER A 486 -11.67 -12.90 5.82
N MET A 487 -12.80 -12.44 6.36
CA MET A 487 -13.89 -13.32 6.80
C MET A 487 -15.23 -12.74 6.33
N GLU A 488 -16.07 -13.59 5.73
CA GLU A 488 -17.42 -13.29 5.28
C GLU A 488 -18.37 -14.26 5.98
N ILE A 489 -19.36 -13.72 6.70
CA ILE A 489 -20.20 -14.52 7.61
C ILE A 489 -21.67 -14.28 7.30
N THR A 490 -22.40 -15.38 7.20
CA THR A 490 -23.86 -15.46 7.14
C THR A 490 -24.36 -16.22 8.37
N GLU A 491 -25.67 -16.35 8.57
CA GLU A 491 -26.22 -17.10 9.71
C GLU A 491 -25.74 -18.56 9.77
N THR A 492 -25.40 -19.16 8.63
CA THR A 492 -25.14 -20.60 8.50
C THR A 492 -23.76 -20.93 7.96
N VAL A 493 -23.05 -19.96 7.38
CA VAL A 493 -21.73 -20.16 6.79
C VAL A 493 -20.78 -19.06 7.19
N ALA A 494 -19.59 -19.42 7.64
CA ALA A 494 -18.46 -18.51 7.82
C ALA A 494 -17.34 -18.92 6.85
N ASN A 495 -17.08 -18.06 5.87
CA ASN A 495 -15.99 -18.21 4.91
C ASN A 495 -14.81 -17.36 5.36
N PHE A 496 -13.60 -17.92 5.35
CA PHE A 496 -12.38 -17.12 5.52
C PHE A 496 -11.34 -17.45 4.47
N SER A 497 -10.49 -16.49 4.17
CA SER A 497 -9.41 -16.62 3.20
C SER A 497 -8.18 -15.88 3.66
N PHE A 498 -7.01 -16.49 3.43
CA PHE A 498 -5.71 -15.88 3.66
C PHE A 498 -5.13 -15.42 2.32
N TYR A 499 -4.49 -14.26 2.33
CA TYR A 499 -3.89 -13.65 1.16
C TYR A 499 -2.43 -13.32 1.40
N ASP A 500 -1.59 -13.49 0.40
CA ASP A 500 -0.25 -12.90 0.41
C ASP A 500 -0.33 -11.38 0.13
N ILE A 501 0.81 -10.69 0.20
CA ILE A 501 0.89 -9.26 -0.13
C ILE A 501 0.42 -8.91 -1.54
N PHE A 502 0.43 -9.85 -2.48
CA PHE A 502 -0.02 -9.63 -3.86
C PHE A 502 -1.54 -9.81 -4.02
N GLY A 503 -2.24 -10.19 -2.94
CA GLY A 503 -3.67 -10.48 -2.97
C GLY A 503 -4.00 -11.87 -3.52
N ASN A 504 -3.01 -12.76 -3.69
CA ASN A 504 -3.28 -14.15 -4.07
C ASN A 504 -3.85 -14.90 -2.89
N VAL A 505 -4.88 -15.70 -3.12
CA VAL A 505 -5.45 -16.57 -2.09
C VAL A 505 -4.48 -17.70 -1.80
N LEU A 506 -3.95 -17.73 -0.57
CA LEU A 506 -3.09 -18.79 -0.05
C LEU A 506 -3.89 -19.97 0.49
N HIS A 507 -5.03 -19.67 1.10
CA HIS A 507 -5.90 -20.66 1.72
C HIS A 507 -7.33 -20.12 1.77
N LYS A 508 -8.31 -21.01 1.59
CA LYS A 508 -9.73 -20.69 1.75
C LYS A 508 -10.43 -21.83 2.46
N HIS A 509 -11.29 -21.49 3.41
CA HIS A 509 -12.04 -22.48 4.18
C HIS A 509 -13.43 -21.96 4.55
N SER A 510 -14.35 -22.88 4.79
CA SER A 510 -15.75 -22.60 5.10
C SER A 510 -16.19 -23.46 6.27
N LEU A 511 -16.73 -22.85 7.32
CA LEU A 511 -17.45 -23.53 8.39
C LEU A 511 -18.94 -23.41 8.18
N TYR A 512 -19.67 -24.47 8.49
CA TYR A 512 -21.11 -24.56 8.31
C TYR A 512 -21.79 -24.81 9.67
N LYS A 513 -22.84 -24.06 9.95
CA LYS A 513 -23.78 -24.30 11.05
C LYS A 513 -25.12 -24.70 10.49
N ASN A 514 -25.67 -25.79 11.01
CA ASN A 514 -27.03 -26.20 10.67
C ASN A 514 -28.04 -25.21 11.25
N LEU A 515 -29.04 -24.82 10.46
CA LEU A 515 -30.25 -24.17 10.99
C LEU A 515 -30.98 -25.20 11.84
N HIS A 516 -30.73 -25.23 13.15
CA HIS A 516 -31.67 -25.88 14.04
C HIS A 516 -32.96 -25.08 14.00
N SER A 517 -34.02 -25.67 13.44
CA SER A 517 -35.38 -25.20 13.64
C SER A 517 -35.61 -25.21 15.15
N SER A 518 -35.78 -24.04 15.75
CA SER A 518 -36.37 -23.95 17.08
C SER A 518 -37.75 -24.61 17.01
N MET A 519 -37.87 -25.80 17.60
CA MET A 519 -39.17 -26.40 17.94
C MET A 519 -39.83 -25.60 19.05
#